data_AF-A0A962EG32-F1
#
_entry.id   AF-A0A962EG32-F1
#
_cell.length_a   1.000
_cell.length_b   1.000
_cell.length_c   1.000
_cell.angle_alpha   90.00
_cell.angle_beta   90.00
_cell.angle_gamma   90.00
#
_symmetry.space_group_name_H-M   'P 1'
#
loop_
_entity.id
_entity.type
_entity.pdbx_description
1 polymer ?
#
loop_
_entity_poly.entity_id
_entity_poly.type
_entity_poly.pdbx_seq_one_letter_code
_entity_poly.pdbx_strand_id
1 'polypeptide(L)'
;MKLLHTSDWHLGQTLHGHGREAEHRAFLDWLLDELQQRQPDALLIAGDVFDQANPSADALRLYYAFLGQALRRCPRLSIVVIAGNHDSPGRIEAPHPLLQGLG
;
A
#
# COMPACT_ATOMS: atom_id res chain seq x y z
N MET A 1 -1.90 -5.50 21.60
CA MET A 1 -1.37 -5.26 20.24
C MET A 1 -2.35 -5.81 19.22
N LYS A 2 -2.75 -5.01 18.24
CA LYS A 2 -3.70 -5.35 17.17
C LYS A 2 -3.04 -5.09 15.83
N LEU A 3 -3.07 -6.09 14.96
CA LEU A 3 -2.53 -6.01 13.60
C LEU A 3 -3.67 -6.10 12.59
N LEU A 4 -3.58 -5.32 11.52
CA LEU A 4 -4.33 -5.56 10.29
C LEU A 4 -3.34 -6.09 9.26
N HIS A 5 -3.66 -7.24 8.68
CA HIS A 5 -2.81 -7.93 7.72
C HIS A 5 -3.53 -8.07 6.38
N THR A 6 -2.82 -7.76 5.30
CA THR A 6 -3.26 -7.92 3.90
C THR A 6 -2.04 -8.23 3.04
N SER A 7 -2.25 -8.74 1.83
CA SER A 7 -1.21 -9.02 0.84
C SER A 7 -1.79 -8.93 -0.57
N ASP A 8 -0.96 -9.12 -1.59
CA ASP A 8 -1.37 -9.41 -2.97
C ASP A 8 -2.29 -8.34 -3.58
N TRP A 9 -1.92 -7.08 -3.44
CA TRP A 9 -2.71 -5.97 -3.98
C TRP A 9 -2.64 -5.90 -5.49
N HIS A 10 -1.48 -6.23 -6.10
CA HIS A 10 -1.24 -6.14 -7.53
C HIS A 10 -1.71 -4.80 -8.14
N LEU A 11 -1.35 -3.68 -7.52
CA LEU A 11 -1.69 -2.36 -8.04
C LEU A 11 -1.12 -2.19 -9.46
N GLY A 12 -1.98 -1.73 -10.38
CA GLY A 12 -1.65 -1.61 -11.80
C GLY A 12 -2.03 -2.83 -12.66
N GLN A 13 -2.56 -3.90 -12.06
CA GLN A 13 -3.00 -5.09 -12.79
C GLN A 13 -4.07 -4.79 -13.84
N THR A 14 -3.92 -5.45 -14.98
CA THR A 14 -4.97 -5.59 -16.01
C THR A 14 -5.43 -7.04 -16.04
N LEU A 15 -6.71 -7.28 -15.79
CA LEU A 15 -7.32 -8.60 -15.79
C LEU A 15 -8.17 -8.77 -17.07
N HIS A 16 -7.78 -9.69 -17.95
CA HIS A 16 -8.44 -9.91 -19.25
C HIS A 16 -8.63 -8.65 -20.11
N GLY A 17 -7.66 -7.74 -20.09
CA GLY A 17 -7.73 -6.47 -20.82
C GLY A 17 -8.49 -5.35 -20.09
N HIS A 18 -9.02 -5.62 -18.90
CA HIS A 18 -9.69 -4.63 -18.07
C HIS A 18 -8.79 -4.18 -16.91
N GLY A 19 -8.55 -2.87 -16.82
CA GLY A 19 -7.83 -2.28 -15.68
C GLY A 19 -8.66 -2.37 -14.41
N ARG A 20 -8.00 -2.63 -13.28
CA ARG A 20 -8.65 -2.79 -11.96
C ARG A 20 -8.58 -1.55 -11.07
N GLU A 21 -8.33 -0.38 -11.64
CA GLU A 21 -8.11 0.86 -10.87
C GLU A 21 -9.31 1.22 -9.97
N ALA A 22 -10.54 1.10 -10.48
CA ALA A 22 -11.73 1.43 -9.72
C ALA A 22 -11.90 0.53 -8.50
N GLU A 23 -11.66 -0.78 -8.66
CA GLU A 23 -11.71 -1.76 -7.58
C GLU A 23 -10.61 -1.51 -6.55
N HIS A 24 -9.38 -1.26 -6.99
CA HIS A 24 -8.27 -0.94 -6.09
C HIS A 24 -8.53 0.35 -5.31
N ARG A 25 -9.09 1.38 -5.94
CA ARG A 25 -9.48 2.61 -5.23
C ARG A 25 -10.52 2.33 -4.16
N ALA A 26 -11.57 1.59 -4.51
CA ALA A 26 -12.61 1.22 -3.55
C ALA A 26 -12.06 0.39 -2.37
N PHE A 27 -11.16 -0.56 -2.65
CA PHE A 27 -10.46 -1.34 -1.63
C PHE A 27 -9.60 -0.46 -0.72
N LEU A 28 -8.79 0.43 -1.28
CA LEU A 28 -7.91 1.31 -0.50
C LEU A 28 -8.70 2.31 0.34
N ASP A 29 -9.81 2.85 -0.19
CA ASP A 29 -10.72 3.72 0.55
C ASP A 29 -11.38 2.96 1.71
N TRP A 30 -11.90 1.75 1.46
CA TRP A 30 -12.42 0.89 2.53
C TRP A 30 -11.37 0.55 3.59
N LEU A 31 -10.13 0.24 3.17
CA LEU A 31 -9.05 -0.08 4.08
C LEU A 31 -8.71 1.11 4.98
N LEU A 32 -8.71 2.34 4.45
CA LEU A 32 -8.52 3.55 5.26
C LEU A 32 -9.60 3.66 6.35
N ASP A 33 -10.86 3.39 6.01
CA ASP A 33 -11.96 3.44 6.96
C ASP A 33 -11.82 2.35 8.04
N GLU A 34 -11.42 1.13 7.67
CA GLU A 34 -11.14 0.05 8.61
C GLU A 34 -9.99 0.38 9.56
N LEU A 35 -8.92 1.01 9.06
CA LEU A 35 -7.80 1.47 9.90
C LEU A 35 -8.27 2.48 10.96
N GLN A 36 -9.14 3.41 10.58
CA GLN A 36 -9.69 4.40 11.51
C GLN A 36 -10.63 3.77 12.54
N GLN A 37 -11.52 2.87 12.08
CA GLN A 37 -12.51 2.24 12.95
C GLN A 37 -11.89 1.25 13.93
N ARG A 38 -10.96 0.41 13.46
CA ARG A 38 -10.37 -0.65 14.28
C ARG A 38 -9.19 -0.18 15.11
N GLN A 39 -8.53 0.91 14.70
CA GLN A 39 -7.32 1.45 15.32
C GLN A 39 -6.26 0.36 15.59
N PRO A 40 -5.79 -0.37 14.56
CA PRO A 40 -4.69 -1.30 14.75
C PRO A 40 -3.40 -0.53 15.08
N ASP A 41 -2.49 -1.20 15.80
CA ASP A 41 -1.15 -0.68 16.10
C ASP A 41 -0.27 -0.70 14.84
N ALA A 42 -0.45 -1.71 13.98
CA ALA A 42 0.22 -1.76 12.69
C ALA A 42 -0.62 -2.37 11.56
N LEU A 43 -0.34 -1.90 10.35
CA LEU A 43 -0.75 -2.47 9.07
C LEU A 43 0.43 -3.24 8.48
N LEU A 44 0.24 -4.53 8.20
CA LEU A 44 1.20 -5.36 7.49
C LEU A 44 0.69 -5.64 6.08
N ILE A 45 1.47 -5.24 5.07
CA ILE A 45 1.26 -5.54 3.65
C ILE A 45 2.33 -6.57 3.24
N ALA A 46 1.94 -7.84 3.17
CA ALA A 46 2.86 -8.96 3.06
C ALA A 46 3.07 -9.45 1.62
N GLY A 47 3.60 -8.58 0.76
CA GLY A 47 3.98 -8.95 -0.61
C GLY A 47 3.02 -8.49 -1.69
N ASP A 48 3.55 -8.48 -2.91
CA ASP A 48 2.89 -8.18 -4.19
C ASP A 48 2.03 -6.92 -4.13
N VAL A 49 2.67 -5.81 -3.76
CA VAL A 49 2.04 -4.48 -3.73
C VAL A 49 1.70 -4.04 -5.15
N PHE A 50 2.61 -4.26 -6.09
CA PHE A 50 2.46 -3.92 -7.50
C PHE A 50 2.35 -5.17 -8.36
N ASP A 51 1.61 -5.08 -9.46
CA ASP A 51 1.46 -6.21 -10.40
C ASP A 51 2.76 -6.50 -11.16
N GLN A 52 3.62 -5.50 -11.33
CA GLN A 52 4.87 -5.61 -12.06
C GLN A 52 5.99 -4.84 -11.35
N ALA A 53 7.22 -5.33 -11.51
CA ALA A 53 8.41 -4.75 -10.90
C ALA A 53 8.67 -3.30 -11.35
N ASN A 54 8.14 -2.90 -12.51
CA ASN A 54 8.11 -1.53 -12.97
C ASN A 54 6.65 -1.02 -13.01
N PRO A 55 6.08 -0.59 -11.87
CA PRO A 55 4.69 -0.18 -11.80
C PRO A 55 4.43 1.09 -12.62
N SER A 56 3.19 1.23 -13.09
CA SER A 56 2.75 2.45 -13.78
C SER A 56 2.75 3.65 -12.82
N ALA A 57 2.82 4.86 -13.38
CA ALA A 57 2.74 6.09 -12.60
C ALA A 57 1.43 6.17 -11.79
N ASP A 58 0.32 5.66 -12.32
CA ASP A 58 -0.96 5.63 -11.63
C ASP A 58 -0.98 4.65 -10.46
N ALA A 59 -0.39 3.47 -10.60
CA ALA A 59 -0.26 2.51 -9.49
C ALA A 59 0.58 3.11 -8.35
N LEU A 60 1.72 3.74 -8.68
CA LEU A 60 2.56 4.44 -7.71
C LEU A 60 1.79 5.58 -7.03
N ARG A 61 1.04 6.38 -7.80
CA ARG A 61 0.22 7.47 -7.27
C ARG A 61 -0.83 6.96 -6.29
N LEU A 62 -1.53 5.87 -6.61
CA LEU A 62 -2.50 5.25 -5.70
C LEU A 62 -1.84 4.77 -4.41
N TYR A 63 -0.72 4.08 -4.51
CA TYR A 63 0.03 3.58 -3.36
C TYR A 63 0.47 4.71 -2.41
N TYR A 64 1.16 5.73 -2.93
CA TYR A 64 1.62 6.84 -2.09
C TYR A 64 0.48 7.71 -1.55
N ALA A 65 -0.59 7.89 -2.33
CA ALA A 65 -1.78 8.58 -1.85
C ALA A 65 -2.42 7.83 -0.68
N PHE A 66 -2.52 6.49 -0.75
CA PHE A 66 -2.99 5.66 0.35
C PHE A 66 -2.09 5.80 1.58
N LEU A 67 -0.77 5.62 1.46
CA LEU A 67 0.16 5.74 2.58
C LEU A 67 0.04 7.11 3.27
N GLY A 68 0.04 8.18 2.48
CA GLY A 68 -0.11 9.54 3.01
C GLY A 68 -1.45 9.74 3.73
N GLN A 69 -2.55 9.18 3.21
CA GLN A 69 -3.84 9.23 3.88
C GLN A 69 -3.87 8.40 5.16
N ALA A 70 -3.33 7.19 5.15
CA ALA A 70 -3.29 6.30 6.30
C ALA A 70 -2.52 6.95 7.46
N LEU A 71 -1.33 7.49 7.20
CA LEU A 71 -0.52 8.17 8.22
C LEU A 71 -1.18 9.46 8.73
N ARG A 72 -1.86 10.23 7.87
CA ARG A 72 -2.60 11.42 8.30
C ARG A 72 -3.81 11.08 9.17
N ARG A 73 -4.59 10.06 8.80
CA ARG A 73 -5.82 9.65 9.50
C ARG A 73 -5.51 8.87 10.79
N CYS A 74 -4.40 8.12 10.81
CA CYS A 74 -3.99 7.26 11.92
C CYS A 74 -2.51 7.54 12.30
N PRO A 75 -2.20 8.65 12.99
CA PRO A 75 -0.82 9.07 13.25
C PRO A 75 0.04 8.12 14.10
N ARG A 76 -0.59 7.17 14.80
CA ARG A 76 0.09 6.14 15.61
C ARG A 76 0.26 4.81 14.89
N LEU A 77 -0.25 4.68 13.66
CA LEU A 77 -0.18 3.45 12.89
C LEU A 77 1.24 3.23 12.36
N SER A 78 1.84 2.09 12.67
CA SER A 78 3.01 1.62 11.94
C SER A 78 2.58 0.90 10.67
N ILE A 79 3.21 1.20 9.53
CA ILE A 79 2.96 0.49 8.27
C ILE A 79 4.22 -0.28 7.91
N VAL A 80 4.07 -1.59 7.75
CA VAL A 80 5.15 -2.49 7.34
C VAL A 80 4.79 -3.06 5.98
N VAL A 81 5.69 -2.87 5.01
CA VAL A 81 5.52 -3.34 3.64
C VAL A 81 6.65 -4.29 3.32
N ILE A 82 6.31 -5.48 2.84
CA ILE A 82 7.24 -6.50 2.40
C ILE A 82 7.10 -6.63 0.89
N ALA A 83 8.21 -6.61 0.16
CA ALA A 83 8.22 -6.84 -1.28
C ALA A 83 7.90 -8.31 -1.58
N GLY A 84 6.97 -8.57 -2.51
CA GLY A 84 6.73 -9.91 -3.04
C GLY A 84 7.56 -10.20 -4.29
N ASN A 85 7.24 -11.27 -5.01
CA ASN A 85 7.97 -11.68 -6.22
C ASN A 85 7.60 -10.84 -7.45
N HIS A 86 6.48 -10.12 -7.44
CA HIS A 86 6.13 -9.16 -8.48
C HIS A 86 6.80 -7.80 -8.27
N ASP A 87 7.18 -7.48 -7.04
CA ASP A 87 7.74 -6.19 -6.68
C ASP A 87 9.23 -6.09 -7.04
N SER A 88 9.70 -4.86 -7.27
CA SER A 88 11.13 -4.56 -7.27
C SER A 88 11.57 -4.17 -5.85
N PRO A 89 12.49 -4.92 -5.20
CA PRO A 89 12.93 -4.59 -3.84
C PRO A 89 13.45 -3.16 -3.72
N GLY A 90 14.30 -2.73 -4.66
CA GLY A 90 14.86 -1.38 -4.67
C GLY A 90 13.81 -0.27 -4.84
N ARG A 91 12.66 -0.54 -5.48
CA ARG A 91 11.57 0.44 -5.60
C ARG A 91 10.69 0.49 -4.35
N ILE A 92 10.44 -0.64 -3.70
CA ILE A 92 9.75 -0.68 -2.40
C ILE A 92 10.59 0.04 -1.34
N GLU A 93 11.92 -0.12 -1.36
CA GLU A 93 12.84 0.52 -0.42
C GLU A 93 13.16 1.98 -0.78
N ALA A 94 12.97 2.42 -2.03
CA ALA A 94 13.34 3.77 -2.47
C ALA A 94 12.78 4.92 -1.61
N PRO A 95 11.57 4.84 -1.02
CA PRO A 95 11.05 5.86 -0.11
C PRO A 95 11.72 5.87 1.26
N HIS A 96 12.40 4.79 1.66
CA HIS A 96 12.93 4.65 3.01
C HIS A 96 13.85 5.81 3.43
N PRO A 97 14.81 6.29 2.61
CA PRO A 97 15.62 7.47 2.97
C PRO A 97 14.78 8.75 3.15
N LEU A 98 13.69 8.92 2.41
CA LEU A 98 12.76 10.04 2.57
C LEU A 98 11.97 9.92 3.87
N LEU A 99 11.49 8.71 4.19
CA LEU A 99 10.69 8.44 5.39
C LEU A 99 11.51 8.54 6.67
N GLN A 100 12.77 8.07 6.67
CA GLN A 100 13.69 8.25 7.81
C GLN A 100 13.93 9.71 8.17
N GLY A 101 13.85 10.63 7.20
CA GLY A 101 13.97 12.06 7.45
C GLY A 101 12.74 12.69 8.11
N LEU A 102 11.62 11.97 8.20
CA LEU A 102 10.34 12.46 8.71
C LEU A 102 10.03 12.02 10.15
N GLY A 103 10.89 11.19 10.76
CA GLY A 103 10.77 10.68 12.13
C GLY A 103 10.36 9.22 12.18
#